data_AF-A0AA35U5D6-F1
#
_entry.id   AF-A0AA35U5D6-F1
#
_cell.length_a   1.000
_cell.length_b   1.000
_cell.length_c   1.000
_cell.angle_alpha   90.00
_cell.angle_beta   90.00
_cell.angle_gamma   90.00
#
_symmetry.space_group_name_H-M   'P 1'
#
loop_
_entity.id
_entity.type
_entity.pdbx_description
1 polymer ?
#
loop_
_entity_poly.entity_id
_entity_poly.type
_entity_poly.pdbx_seq_one_letter_code
_entity_poly.pdbx_strand_id
1 'polypeptide(L)' 'MIVVGENEVKNDSISIRRHHGDDLGEMKIEKFIDIIKKEVSDCIPKFNIN' A
#
# COMPACT_ATOMS: atom_id res chain seq x y z
N MET A 1 -6.47 7.14 -1.77
CA MET A 1 -6.10 8.30 -0.95
C MET A 1 -5.39 7.79 0.28
N ILE A 2 -4.18 8.29 0.55
CA ILE A 2 -3.45 7.99 1.77
C ILE A 2 -3.69 9.15 2.73
N VAL A 3 -4.07 8.85 3.96
CA VAL A 3 -4.32 9.81 5.02
C VAL A 3 -3.28 9.58 6.12
N VAL A 4 -2.64 10.65 6.55
CA VAL A 4 -1.62 10.64 7.61
C VAL A 4 -1.94 11.79 8.57
N GLY A 5 -2.32 11.44 9.80
CA GLY A 5 -2.51 12.36 10.91
C GLY A 5 -1.54 12.06 12.06
N GLU A 6 -1.74 12.71 13.20
CA GLU A 6 -0.87 12.54 14.37
C GLU A 6 -0.90 11.11 14.94
N ASN A 7 -2.06 10.43 14.87
CA ASN A 7 -2.18 9.06 15.35
C ASN A 7 -1.41 8.09 14.45
N GLU A 8 -1.50 8.29 13.13
CA GLU A 8 -0.78 7.52 12.11
C GLU A 8 0.74 7.63 12.29
N VAL A 9 1.24 8.84 12.56
CA VAL A 9 2.68 9.07 12.83
C VAL A 9 3.11 8.39 14.13
N LYS A 10 2.30 8.44 15.19
CA LYS A 10 2.62 7.77 16.47
C LYS A 10 2.61 6.25 16.35
N ASN A 11 1.77 5.70 15.48
CA ASN A 11 1.53 4.27 15.36
C ASN A 11 2.23 3.64 14.16
N ASP A 12 3.08 4.36 13.42
CA ASP A 12 3.70 3.90 12.17
C ASP A 12 2.71 3.21 11.22
N SER A 13 1.55 3.85 11.06
CA SER A 13 0.41 3.37 10.28
C SER A 13 -0.05 4.45 9.31
N ILE A 14 -0.87 4.04 8.34
CA ILE A 14 -1.51 4.93 7.37
C ILE A 14 -2.94 4.45 7.11
N SER A 15 -3.85 5.39 6.88
CA SER A 15 -5.22 5.09 6.44
C SER A 15 -5.36 5.18 4.93
N ILE A 16 -5.94 4.17 4.31
CA ILE A 16 -6.05 4.08 2.85
C ILE A 16 -7.52 4.00 2.42
N ARG A 17 -7.98 5.02 1.69
CA ARG A 17 -9.34 5.06 1.10
C ARG A 17 -9.28 4.93 -0.41
N ARG A 18 -9.90 3.90 -1.00
CA ARG A 18 -9.99 3.76 -2.47
C ARG A 18 -11.22 4.50 -3.01
N HIS A 19 -11.12 5.06 -4.22
CA HIS A 19 -12.18 5.92 -4.80
C HIS A 19 -13.36 5.11 -5.41
N HIS A 20 -13.19 3.81 -5.60
CA HIS A 20 -14.15 2.89 -6.24
C HIS A 20 -14.20 1.51 -5.56
N GLY A 21 -13.86 1.41 -4.27
CA GLY A 21 -13.83 0.14 -3.56
C GLY A 21 -13.91 0.29 -2.05
N ASP A 22 -13.91 -0.85 -1.35
CA ASP A 22 -13.96 -0.91 0.10
C ASP A 22 -12.85 -0.09 0.76
N ASP A 23 -13.20 0.52 1.90
CA ASP A 23 -12.24 1.20 2.75
C ASP A 23 -11.24 0.17 3.26
N LEU A 24 -9.96 0.32 2.89
CA LEU A 24 -8.89 -0.56 3.37
C LEU A 24 -8.56 -0.28 4.83
N GLY A 25 -9.04 0.84 5.37
CA GLY A 25 -8.84 1.25 6.75
C GLY A 25 -7.38 1.59 7.05
N GLU A 26 -7.03 1.47 8.33
CA GLU A 26 -5.68 1.72 8.83
C GLU A 26 -4.81 0.46 8.70
N MET A 27 -3.60 0.63 8.16
CA MET A 27 -2.60 -0.44 8.11
C MET A 27 -1.20 0.07 8.44
N LYS A 28 -0.35 -0.82 8.94
CA LYS A 28 1.07 -0.53 9.16
C LYS A 28 1.78 -0.18 7.86
N ILE A 29 2.72 0.76 7.94
CA ILE A 29 3.53 1.21 6.80
C ILE A 29 4.26 0.03 6.14
N GLU A 30 4.83 -0.88 6.93
CA GLU A 30 5.55 -2.05 6.41
C GLU A 30 4.66 -2.94 5.54
N LYS A 31 3.46 -3.25 6.03
CA LYS A 31 2.48 -4.05 5.30
C LYS A 31 2.06 -3.37 4.00
N PHE A 32 1.91 -2.05 4.01
CA PHE A 32 1.62 -1.29 2.79
C PHE A 32 2.76 -1.39 1.77
N ILE A 33 4.01 -1.22 2.21
CA ILE A 33 5.19 -1.32 1.35
C ILE A 33 5.28 -2.70 0.69
N ASP A 34 5.01 -3.77 1.45
CA ASP A 34 5.04 -5.14 0.91
C ASP A 34 3.97 -5.38 -0.14
N ILE A 35 2.75 -4.89 0.08
CA ILE A 35 1.65 -4.96 -0.90
C ILE A 35 2.05 -4.23 -2.18
N ILE A 36 2.57 -3.01 -2.08
CA ILE A 36 2.97 -2.22 -3.26
C ILE A 36 4.13 -2.90 -4.00
N LYS A 37 5.15 -3.37 -3.30
CA LYS A 37 6.28 -4.10 -3.92
C LYS A 37 5.78 -5.32 -4.69
N LYS A 38 4.85 -6.07 -4.11
CA LYS A 38 4.25 -7.23 -4.75
C LYS A 38 3.43 -6.84 -5.99
N GLU A 39 2.53 -5.87 -5.87
CA GLU A 39 1.73 -5.39 -7.00
C GLU A 39 2.62 -4.87 -8.14
N VAL A 40 3.65 -4.08 -7.84
CA VAL A 40 4.61 -3.60 -8.84
C VAL A 40 5.35 -4.76 -9.49
N SER A 41 5.82 -5.73 -8.71
CA SER A 41 6.49 -6.92 -9.25
C SER A 41 5.58 -7.77 -10.13
N ASP A 42 4.28 -7.86 -9.80
CA ASP A 42 3.30 -8.62 -10.57
C ASP A 42 2.89 -7.87 -11.86
N CYS A 43 2.90 -6.53 -11.83
CA CYS A 43 2.61 -5.68 -12.99
C CYS A 43 3.79 -5.55 -13.97
N ILE A 44 5.03 -5.81 -13.54
CA ILE A 44 6.19 -5.78 -14.43
C ILE A 44 6.29 -7.14 -15.13
N PRO A 45 5.99 -7.23 -16.44
CA PRO A 45 6.17 -8.48 -17.17
C PRO A 45 7.64 -8.88 -17.13
N LYS A 46 7.91 -10.10 -16.66
CA LYS A 46 9.25 -10.68 -16.70
C LYS A 46 9.61 -10.94 -18.16
N PHE A 47 10.41 -10.05 -18.75
CA PHE A 47 11.05 -10.29 -20.03
C PHE A 47 12.09 -11.40 -19.85
N ASN A 48 11.69 -12.64 -20.12
CA ASN A 48 12.64 -13.73 -20.31
C ASN A 48 13.29 -13.56 -21.69
N ILE A 49 14.49 -12.97 -21.70
CA ILE A 49 15.43 -13.13 -22.81
C ILE A 49 16.07 -14.51 -22.66
N ASN A 50 15.63 -15.44 -23.51
CA ASN A 50 16.25 -16.75 -23.71
C ASN A 50 17.08 -16.69 -24.99
#